data_AF-A0A963F559-F1
#
_entry.id   AF-A0A963F559-F1
#
_cell.length_a   1.000
_cell.length_b   1.000
_cell.length_c   1.000
_cell.angle_alpha   90.00
_cell.angle_beta   90.00
_cell.angle_gamma   90.00
#
_symmetry.space_group_name_H-M   'P 1'
#
loop_
_entity.id
_entity.type
_entity.pdbx_description
1 polymer ?
#
loop_
_entity_poly.entity_id
_entity_poly.type
_entity_poly.pdbx_seq_one_letter_code
_entity_poly.pdbx_strand_id
1 'polypeptide(L)' 'MARTVVVDREHKTRMPYLRGILTRSLQNTGLEFQQAYLMASNLRDQISHLEEISTEELRNRMA' A
#
# COMPACT_ATOMS: atom_id res chain seq x y z
N MET A 1 0.31 -16.37 6.93
CA MET A 1 1.21 -15.53 6.12
C MET A 1 1.42 -14.21 6.84
N ALA A 2 2.66 -13.75 6.99
CA ALA A 2 2.96 -12.50 7.69
C ALA A 2 2.40 -11.29 6.91
N ARG A 3 1.98 -10.24 7.63
CA ARG A 3 1.60 -8.97 6.99
C ARG A 3 2.89 -8.19 6.69
N THR A 4 3.15 -7.95 5.41
CA THR A 4 4.19 -7.02 4.94
C THR A 4 4.10 -5.71 5.70
N VAL A 5 5.22 -5.29 6.27
CA VAL A 5 5.35 -4.04 7.01
C VAL A 5 5.73 -2.93 6.04
N VAL A 6 5.04 -1.79 6.15
CA VAL A 6 5.36 -0.55 5.45
C VAL A 6 6.16 0.33 6.39
N VAL A 7 7.34 0.77 5.93
CA VAL A 7 8.20 1.71 6.65
C VAL A 7 8.11 3.08 6.01
N ASP A 8 7.74 4.05 6.81
CA ASP A 8 7.96 5.45 6.51
C ASP A 8 9.22 5.92 7.24
N ARG A 9 10.31 6.12 6.49
CA ARG A 9 11.59 6.55 7.08
C ARG A 9 11.57 8.02 7.48
N GLU A 10 10.81 8.85 6.77
CA GLU A 10 10.69 10.29 7.04
C GLU A 10 9.96 10.51 8.37
N HIS A 11 8.83 9.82 8.55
CA HIS A 11 8.03 9.92 9.76
C HIS A 11 8.40 8.90 10.85
N LYS A 12 9.42 8.06 10.60
CA LYS A 12 9.86 6.97 11.48
C LYS A 12 8.71 6.05 11.92
N THR A 13 7.77 5.77 11.01
CA THR A 13 6.63 4.90 11.29
C THR A 13 6.80 3.53 10.66
N ARG A 14 6.28 2.51 11.34
CA ARG A 14 6.19 1.13 10.86
C ARG A 14 4.79 0.62 11.09
N MET A 15 4.10 0.26 10.02
CA MET A 15 2.73 -0.20 10.08
C MET A 15 2.53 -1.38 9.12
N PRO A 16 1.62 -2.32 9.40
CA PRO A 16 1.27 -3.32 8.40
C PRO A 16 0.71 -2.63 7.15
N TYR A 17 0.87 -3.26 5.99
CA TYR A 17 0.14 -2.84 4.81
C TYR A 17 -1.37 -2.95 5.07
N LEU A 18 -2.10 -1.84 4.92
CA LEU A 18 -3.53 -1.76 5.15
C LEU A 18 -4.26 -1.44 3.84
N ARG A 19 -4.78 -2.47 3.17
CA ARG A 19 -5.54 -2.34 1.91
C ARG A 19 -6.63 -1.27 2.01
N GLY A 20 -7.44 -1.31 3.08
CA GLY A 20 -8.56 -0.37 3.26
C GLY A 20 -8.11 1.09 3.41
N ILE A 21 -6.96 1.34 4.04
CA ILE A 21 -6.40 2.68 4.16
C ILE A 21 -5.94 3.16 2.78
N LEU A 22 -5.20 2.33 2.04
CA LEU A 22 -4.75 2.71 0.70
C LEU A 22 -5.93 2.93 -0.26
N THR A 23 -6.93 2.05 -0.24
CA THR A 23 -8.17 2.23 -1.03
C THR A 23 -8.82 3.57 -0.71
N ARG A 24 -9.00 3.92 0.56
CA ARG A 24 -9.59 5.21 0.94
C ARG A 24 -8.72 6.40 0.52
N SER A 25 -7.40 6.30 0.66
CA SER A 25 -6.48 7.34 0.20
C SER A 25 -6.57 7.57 -1.31
N LEU A 26 -6.66 6.50 -2.11
CA LEU A 26 -6.86 6.58 -3.56
C LEU A 26 -8.23 7.16 -3.94
N GLN A 27 -9.28 6.82 -3.19
CA GLN A 27 -10.58 7.45 -3.38
C GLN A 27 -10.54 8.95 -3.09
N ASN A 28 -9.79 9.37 -2.07
CA ASN A 28 -9.61 10.79 -1.74
C ASN A 28 -8.86 11.57 -2.84
N THR A 29 -8.12 10.90 -3.74
CA THR A 29 -7.51 11.52 -4.92
C THR A 29 -8.43 11.52 -6.15
N GLY A 30 -9.67 11.04 -6.01
CA GLY A 30 -10.68 11.03 -7.07
C GLY A 30 -10.85 9.71 -7.81
N LEU A 31 -10.20 8.62 -7.38
CA LEU A 31 -10.44 7.31 -7.99
C LEU A 31 -11.78 6.74 -7.54
N GLU A 32 -12.49 6.10 -8.48
CA GLU A 32 -13.66 5.30 -8.17
C GLU A 32 -13.30 4.13 -7.23
N PHE A 33 -14.23 3.73 -6.36
CA PHE A 33 -13.98 2.68 -5.37
C PHE A 33 -13.40 1.41 -5.99
N GLN A 34 -13.97 0.94 -7.10
CA GLN A 34 -13.54 -0.29 -7.76
C GLN A 34 -12.09 -0.18 -8.24
N GLN A 35 -11.70 0.95 -8.83
CA GLN A 35 -10.33 1.19 -9.30
C GLN A 35 -9.36 1.24 -8.12
N ALA A 36 -9.70 2.00 -7.07
CA ALA A 36 -8.90 2.12 -5.86
C ALA A 36 -8.74 0.77 -5.13
N TYR A 37 -9.79 -0.04 -5.08
CA TYR A 37 -9.77 -1.36 -4.47
C TYR A 37 -8.90 -2.35 -5.25
N LEU A 38 -9.03 -2.37 -6.58
CA LEU A 38 -8.23 -3.24 -7.45
C LEU A 38 -6.75 -2.87 -7.38
N MET A 39 -6.41 -1.58 -7.43
CA MET A 39 -5.04 -1.11 -7.32
C MET A 39 -4.41 -1.52 -5.97
N ALA A 40 -5.12 -1.30 -4.86
CA ALA A 40 -4.64 -1.71 -3.54
C ALA A 40 -4.52 -3.24 -3.41
N SER A 41 -5.44 -4.00 -4.01
CA SER A 41 -5.37 -5.47 -3.98
C SER A 41 -4.20 -6.00 -4.80
N ASN A 42 -3.99 -5.48 -6.01
CA ASN A 42 -2.87 -5.86 -6.87
C ASN A 42 -1.54 -5.54 -6.19
N LEU A 43 -1.41 -4.36 -5.56
CA LEU A 43 -0.20 -4.01 -4.82
C LEU A 43 0.03 -4.96 -3.64
N ARG A 44 -1.04 -5.35 -2.92
CA ARG A 44 -0.95 -6.33 -1.84
C ARG A 44 -0.38 -7.66 -2.33
N ASP A 45 -0.84 -8.13 -3.48
CA ASP A 45 -0.40 -9.39 -4.07
C ASP A 45 1.07 -9.30 -4.50
N GLN A 46 1.46 -8.19 -5.13
CA GLN A 46 2.84 -7.92 -5.54
C GLN A 46 3.82 -7.90 -4.37
N ILE A 47 3.43 -7.42 -3.19
CA ILE A 47 4.33 -7.28 -2.03
C ILE A 47 4.16 -8.41 -0.99
N SER A 48 3.26 -9.37 -1.24
CA SER A 48 2.87 -10.40 -0.27
C SER A 48 4.03 -11.30 0.18
N HIS A 49 5.07 -11.42 -0.65
CA HIS A 49 6.28 -12.19 -0.39
C HIS A 49 7.36 -11.41 0.38
N LEU A 50 7.16 -10.10 0.59
CA LEU A 50 8.08 -9.24 1.32
C LEU A 50 7.69 -9.18 2.80
N GLU A 51 8.70 -9.21 3.68
CA GLU A 51 8.52 -8.92 5.10
C GLU A 51 8.32 -7.41 5.33
N GLU A 52 9.05 -6.59 4.57
CA GLU A 52 9.10 -5.14 4.72
C GLU A 52 9.22 -4.45 3.35
N ILE A 53 8.61 -3.27 3.22
CA ILE A 53 8.73 -2.36 2.08
C ILE A 53 8.68 -0.90 2.54
N SER A 54 9.39 0.03 1.89
CA SER A 54 9.29 1.46 2.20
C SER A 54 8.10 2.13 1.52
N THR A 55 7.66 3.27 2.03
CA THR A 55 6.62 4.10 1.39
C THR A 55 7.04 4.61 0.00
N GLU A 56 8.33 4.87 -0.21
CA GLU A 56 8.90 5.27 -1.50
C GLU A 56 8.84 4.13 -2.53
N GLU A 57 9.23 2.92 -2.14
CA GLU A 57 9.18 1.72 -2.99
C GLU A 57 7.73 1.34 -3.34
N LEU A 58 6.78 1.52 -2.40
CA LEU A 58 5.35 1.34 -2.68
C LEU A 58 4.85 2.30 -3.76
N ARG A 59 5.23 3.58 -3.69
CA ARG A 59 4.84 4.59 -4.69
C ARG A 59 5.37 4.24 -6.07
N ASN A 60 6.63 3.79 -6.16
CA ASN A 60 7.24 3.38 -7.43
C ASN A 60 6.54 2.18 -8.09
N ARG A 61 5.90 1.30 -7.31
CA ARG A 61 5.14 0.14 -7.82
C ARG A 61 3.72 0.48 -8.28
N MET A 62 3.24 1.67 -7.96
CA MET A 62 1.91 2.16 -8.34
C MET A 62 1.96 3.08 -9.57
N ALA A 63 3.14 3.60 -9.92
CA ALA A 63 3.38 4.42 -11.11
C ALA A 63 3.47 3.55 -12.37
#